data_AF-A0A1C6FY77-F1
#
_entry.id   AF-A0A1C6FY77-F1
#
_cell.length_a   1.000
_cell.length_b   1.000
_cell.length_c   1.000
_cell.angle_alpha   90.00
_cell.angle_beta   90.00
_cell.angle_gamma   90.00
#
_symmetry.space_group_name_H-M   'P 1'
#
loop_
_entity.id
_entity.type
_entity.pdbx_description
1 polymer ?
#
loop_
_entity_poly.entity_id
_entity_poly.type
_entity_poly.pdbx_seq_one_letter_code
_entity_poly.pdbx_strand_id
1 'polypeptide(L)' 'MKELKTFIADLYDPIEVSPTPEAYDVLKEHIDNYISHLRYYGMIRSDVRTELRTDEGKTVVHIFRGHRMIITYYIE' A
#
# COMPACT_ATOMS: atom_id res chain seq x y z
N MET A 1 -16.60 0.15 2.90
CA MET A 1 -15.78 -1.09 3.01
C MET A 1 -15.54 -1.77 1.66
N LYS A 2 -16.48 -1.66 0.70
CA LYS A 2 -16.28 -2.05 -0.70
C LYS A 2 -15.13 -1.27 -1.35
N GLU A 3 -15.06 0.04 -1.13
CA GLU A 3 -14.06 0.95 -1.72
C GLU A 3 -12.61 0.60 -1.39
N LEU A 4 -12.26 0.30 -0.13
CA LEU A 4 -10.87 -0.08 0.20
C LEU A 4 -10.48 -1.43 -0.41
N LYS A 5 -11.40 -2.43 -0.38
CA LYS A 5 -11.14 -3.73 -1.00
C LYS A 5 -11.08 -3.65 -2.53
N THR A 6 -11.91 -2.82 -3.15
CA THR A 6 -11.89 -2.53 -4.59
C THR A 6 -10.65 -1.74 -4.96
N PHE A 7 -10.20 -0.77 -4.17
CA PHE A 7 -8.92 -0.07 -4.33
C PHE A 7 -7.72 -1.03 -4.29
N ILE A 8 -7.71 -1.92 -3.29
CA ILE A 8 -6.69 -2.96 -3.19
C ILE A 8 -6.73 -3.80 -4.46
N ALA A 9 -7.92 -4.21 -4.91
CA ALA A 9 -8.13 -4.98 -6.13
C ALA A 9 -7.76 -4.23 -7.43
N ASP A 10 -7.89 -2.91 -7.49
CA ASP A 10 -7.49 -2.07 -8.64
C ASP A 10 -5.97 -1.81 -8.65
N LEU A 11 -5.32 -1.77 -7.48
CA LEU A 11 -3.85 -1.88 -7.33
C LEU A 11 -3.32 -3.28 -7.64
N TYR A 12 -4.19 -4.28 -7.72
CA TYR A 12 -3.87 -5.69 -7.92
C TYR A 12 -3.65 -6.04 -9.41
N ASP A 13 -3.80 -5.07 -10.31
CA ASP A 13 -3.13 -5.19 -11.60
C ASP A 13 -1.62 -5.17 -11.28
N PRO A 14 -0.86 -6.23 -11.57
CA PRO A 14 0.51 -6.37 -11.11
C PRO A 14 1.32 -5.20 -11.66
N ILE A 15 1.54 -4.20 -10.81
CA ILE A 15 2.52 -3.16 -11.10
C ILE A 15 3.85 -3.89 -11.03
N GLU A 16 4.43 -4.19 -12.20
CA GLU A 16 5.81 -4.64 -12.29
C GLU A 16 6.70 -3.48 -11.82
N VAL A 17 7.02 -3.48 -10.53
CA VAL A 17 7.94 -2.52 -9.93
C VAL A 17 9.33 -3.10 -10.08
N SER A 18 10.22 -2.39 -10.76
CA SER A 18 11.65 -2.72 -10.81
C SER A 18 12.17 -2.99 -9.39
N PRO A 19 12.96 -4.05 -9.14
CA PRO A 19 13.37 -4.44 -7.80
C PRO A 19 14.52 -3.57 -7.28
N THR A 20 14.36 -2.25 -7.35
CA THR A 20 15.33 -1.27 -6.86
C THR A 20 14.75 -0.52 -5.66
N PRO A 21 15.58 -0.18 -4.66
CA PRO A 21 15.15 0.60 -3.50
C PRO A 21 14.38 1.87 -3.88
N GLU A 22 14.83 2.58 -4.91
CA GLU A 22 14.19 3.81 -5.38
C GLU A 22 12.78 3.57 -5.93
N ALA A 23 12.57 2.45 -6.62
CA ALA A 23 11.26 2.11 -7.15
C ALA A 23 10.28 1.73 -6.03
N TYR A 24 10.78 1.15 -4.94
CA TYR A 24 9.98 0.84 -3.75
C TYR A 24 9.56 2.09 -2.97
N ASP A 25 10.46 3.07 -2.85
CA ASP A 25 10.13 4.37 -2.26
C ASP A 25 9.05 5.09 -3.07
N VAL A 26 9.16 5.06 -4.41
CA VAL A 26 8.14 5.61 -5.31
C VAL A 26 6.80 4.89 -5.17
N LEU A 27 6.79 3.56 -5.08
CA LEU A 27 5.56 2.79 -4.85
C LEU A 27 4.90 3.18 -3.53
N LYS A 28 5.69 3.27 -2.46
CA LYS A 28 5.19 3.67 -1.14
C LYS A 28 4.61 5.08 -1.18
N GLU A 29 5.32 6.03 -1.79
CA GLU A 29 4.87 7.42 -1.96
C GLU A 29 3.55 7.48 -2.73
N HIS A 30 3.42 6.70 -3.81
CA HIS A 30 2.20 6.63 -4.60
C HIS A 30 1.00 6.16 -3.77
N ILE A 31 1.18 5.08 -3.00
CA ILE A 31 0.14 4.54 -2.12
C ILE A 31 -0.23 5.56 -1.02
N ASP A 32 0.75 6.22 -0.41
CA ASP A 32 0.53 7.22 0.64
C ASP A 32 -0.21 8.47 0.12
N ASN A 33 0.16 8.95 -1.06
CA ASN A 33 -0.51 10.07 -1.72
C ASN A 33 -1.97 9.75 -2.01
N TYR A 34 -2.26 8.53 -2.45
CA TYR A 34 -3.64 8.11 -2.73
C TYR A 34 -4.46 7.89 -1.45
N ILE A 35 -3.87 7.31 -0.40
CA ILE A 35 -4.50 7.23 0.93
C ILE A 35 -4.86 8.65 1.42
N SER A 36 -3.93 9.60 1.26
CA SER A 36 -4.16 11.00 1.62
C SER A 36 -5.29 11.63 0.81
N HIS A 37 -5.36 11.36 -0.50
CA HIS A 37 -6.46 11.77 -1.37
C HIS A 37 -7.80 11.19 -0.92
N LEU A 38 -7.90 9.88 -0.69
CA LEU A 38 -9.13 9.24 -0.20
C LEU A 38 -9.58 9.79 1.16
N ARG A 39 -8.63 10.13 2.03
CA ARG A 39 -8.90 10.76 3.33
C ARG A 39 -9.43 12.17 3.15
N TYR A 40 -8.84 12.96 2.25
CA TYR A 40 -9.28 14.31 1.92
C TYR A 40 -10.74 14.33 1.45
N TYR A 41 -11.14 13.40 0.58
CA TYR A 41 -12.53 13.26 0.11
C TYR A 41 -13.46 12.55 1.11
N GLY A 42 -12.97 12.16 2.29
CA GLY A 42 -13.77 11.50 3.33
C GLY A 42 -14.20 10.07 3.00
N MET A 43 -13.62 9.46 1.95
CA MET A 43 -13.89 8.09 1.53
C MET A 43 -13.30 7.06 2.50
N ILE A 44 -12.18 7.39 3.13
CA ILE A 44 -11.63 6.62 4.25
C ILE A 44 -11.54 7.48 5.51
N ARG A 45 -12.18 7.02 6.58
CA ARG A 45 -12.12 7.64 7.91
C ARG A 45 -11.24 6.89 8.89
N SER A 46 -10.87 5.66 8.55
CA SER A 46 -9.98 4.84 9.37
C SER A 46 -8.54 5.26 9.19
N ASP A 47 -7.76 5.12 10.25
CA ASP A 47 -6.32 5.24 10.17
C ASP A 47 -5.75 4.14 9.25
N VAL A 48 -5.20 4.53 8.10
CA VAL A 48 -4.52 3.63 7.15
C VAL A 48 -3.11 4.16 7.00
N ARG A 49 -2.12 3.25 7.11
CA ARG A 49 -0.69 3.56 7.05
C ARG A 49 0.05 2.49 6.27
N THR A 50 1.14 2.86 5.62
CA THR A 50 2.02 1.94 4.89
C THR A 50 3.39 1.84 5.58
N GLU A 51 4.02 0.69 5.49
CA GLU A 51 5.40 0.47 5.91
C GLU A 51 6.13 -0.39 4.88
N LEU A 52 7.34 0.02 4.49
CA LEU A 52 8.28 -0.86 3.79
C LEU A 52 8.99 -1.73 4.81
N ARG A 53 9.05 -3.03 4.57
CA ARG A 53 9.76 -4.00 5.41
C ARG A 53 10.53 -4.99 4.55
N THR A 54 11.50 -5.65 5.18
CA THR A 54 12.08 -6.88 4.63
C THR A 54 11.43 -8.05 5.35
N ASP A 55 10.77 -8.93 4.61
CA ASP A 55 10.14 -10.15 5.11
C ASP A 55 10.64 -11.34 4.32
N GLU A 56 11.14 -12.37 5.02
CA GLU A 56 11.76 -13.57 4.42
C GLU A 56 12.84 -13.28 3.34
N GLY A 57 13.56 -12.16 3.46
CA GLY A 57 14.58 -11.74 2.49
C GLY A 57 14.03 -10.94 1.30
N LYS A 58 12.71 -10.73 1.24
CA LYS A 58 12.02 -9.96 0.20
C LYS A 58 11.64 -8.59 0.71
N THR A 59 11.70 -7.58 -0.14
CA THR A 59 11.11 -6.27 0.20
C THR A 59 9.59 -6.35 0.05
N VAL A 60 8.87 -5.90 1.06
CA VAL A 60 7.41 -5.92 1.11
C VAL A 60 6.84 -4.55 1.51
N VAL A 61 5.69 -4.18 0.93
CA VAL A 61 4.87 -3.07 1.45
C VAL A 61 3.76 -3.65 2.31
N HIS A 62 3.75 -3.31 3.59
CA HIS A 62 2.65 -3.62 4.49
C HIS A 62 1.66 -2.46 4.54
N ILE A 63 0.38 -2.76 4.33
CA ILE A 63 -0.70 -1.80 4.55
C ILE A 63 -1.44 -2.18 5.83
N PHE A 64 -1.52 -1.23 6.75
CA PHE A 64 -2.20 -1.37 8.02
C PHE A 64 -3.46 -0.52 8.06
N ARG A 65 -4.46 -1.00 8.78
CA ARG A 65 -5.63 -0.24 9.19
C ARG A 65 -5.73 -0.24 10.71
N GLY A 66 -5.47 0.91 11.33
CA GLY A 66 -5.15 1.01 12.74
C GLY A 66 -3.99 0.08 13.10
N HIS A 67 -4.22 -0.80 14.07
CA HIS A 67 -3.20 -1.75 14.55
C HIS A 67 -3.16 -3.06 13.77
N ARG A 68 -4.05 -3.26 12.79
CA ARG A 68 -4.15 -4.52 12.05
C ARG A 68 -3.49 -4.40 10.68
N MET A 69 -2.54 -5.28 10.41
CA MET A 69 -2.05 -5.49 9.05
C MET A 69 -3.17 -6.11 8.22
N ILE A 70 -3.49 -5.47 7.10
CA ILE A 70 -4.58 -5.92 6.22
C ILE A 70 -4.04 -6.46 4.90
N ILE A 71 -2.82 -6.10 4.51
CA ILE A 71 -2.18 -6.54 3.27
C ILE A 71 -0.66 -6.54 3.43
N THR A 72 -0.04 -7.50 2.76
CA THR A 72 1.40 -7.55 2.45
C THR A 72 1.54 -7.66 0.95
N TYR A 73 2.22 -6.70 0.33
CA TYR A 73 2.63 -6.77 -1.07
C TYR A 73 4.07 -7.24 -1.12
N TYR A 74 4.29 -8.40 -1.73
CA TYR A 74 5.63 -8.89 -2.04
C TYR A 74 6.10 -8.23 -3.33
N ILE A 75 7.28 -7.62 -3.28
CA ILE A 75 7.86 -6.88 -4.40
C ILE A 75 9.12 -7.64 -4.84
N GLU A 76 8.91 -8.84 -5.38
CA GLU A 76 9.91 -9.66 -6.09
C GLU A 76 9.41 -10.03 -7.48
#